data_AF-A0A7V9FV26-F1
#
_entry.id   AF-A0A7V9FV26-F1
#
_cell.length_a   1.000
_cell.length_b   1.000
_cell.length_c   1.000
_cell.angle_alpha   90.00
_cell.angle_beta   90.00
_cell.angle_gamma   90.00
#
_symmetry.space_group_name_H-M   'P 1'
#
loop_
_entity.id
_entity.type
_entity.pdbx_description
1 polymer ?
#
loop_
_entity_poly.entity_id
_entity_poly.type
_entity_poly.pdbx_seq_one_letter_code
_entity_poly.pdbx_strand_id
1 'polypeptide(L)'
;MIGKVERGEAQPTAALLGRLSGALGMTLSELVARAEGDDRRLVRAADQPTWTDPDTGYRRRAVSPASGGPLELVEVDLPAGTEVSYPADAYAFIHQQI
;
A
#
# COMPACT_ATOMS: atom_id res chain seq x y z
N MET A 1 5.09 -28.16 -9.09
CA MET A 1 6.17 -27.54 -8.31
C MET A 1 5.76 -26.16 -7.79
N ILE A 2 5.37 -25.22 -8.65
CA ILE A 2 4.95 -23.85 -8.24
C ILE A 2 3.86 -23.86 -7.16
N GLY A 3 2.77 -24.61 -7.34
CA GLY A 3 1.72 -24.66 -6.31
C GLY A 3 2.13 -25.22 -4.94
N LYS A 4 3.20 -26.04 -4.85
CA LYS A 4 3.74 -26.47 -3.54
C LYS A 4 4.53 -25.34 -2.87
N VAL A 5 5.22 -24.53 -3.66
CA VAL A 5 5.95 -23.34 -3.20
C VAL A 5 4.96 -22.30 -2.65
N GLU A 6 3.86 -22.03 -3.35
CA GLU A 6 2.83 -21.08 -2.92
C GLU A 6 2.16 -21.46 -1.59
N ARG A 7 2.03 -22.76 -1.31
CA ARG A 7 1.48 -23.28 -0.04
C ARG A 7 2.52 -23.46 1.07
N GLY A 8 3.79 -23.10 0.83
CA GLY A 8 4.87 -23.27 1.80
C GLY A 8 5.30 -24.74 2.02
N GLU A 9 4.86 -25.66 1.16
CA GLU A 9 5.16 -27.10 1.25
C GLU A 9 6.53 -27.46 0.66
N ALA A 10 7.17 -26.53 -0.06
CA ALA A 10 8.50 -26.72 -0.65
C ALA A 10 9.23 -25.39 -0.82
N GLN A 11 10.55 -25.41 -0.61
CA GLN A 11 11.41 -24.25 -0.87
C GLN A 11 11.76 -24.17 -2.37
N PRO A 12 11.60 -23.01 -3.02
CA PRO A 12 11.97 -22.85 -4.42
C PRO A 12 13.50 -22.78 -4.58
N THR A 13 14.00 -23.25 -5.72
CA THR A 13 15.41 -23.03 -6.10
C THR A 13 15.58 -21.63 -6.71
N ALA A 14 16.79 -21.07 -6.67
CA ALA A 14 17.11 -19.80 -7.33
C ALA A 14 16.78 -19.81 -8.83
N ALA A 15 16.99 -20.94 -9.51
CA ALA A 15 16.62 -21.11 -10.92
C ALA A 15 15.11 -21.03 -11.15
N LEU A 16 14.29 -21.56 -10.22
CA LEU A 16 12.84 -21.42 -10.31
C LEU A 16 12.40 -19.97 -10.06
N LEU A 17 12.97 -19.31 -9.05
CA LEU A 17 12.67 -17.90 -8.77
C LEU A 17 13.03 -16.97 -9.94
N GLY A 18 14.20 -17.17 -10.56
CA GLY A 18 14.61 -16.38 -11.73
C GLY A 18 13.70 -16.57 -12.95
N ARG A 19 13.17 -17.78 -13.15
CA ARG A 19 12.18 -18.04 -14.21
C ARG A 19 10.84 -17.37 -13.91
N LEU A 20 10.40 -17.38 -12.66
CA LEU A 20 9.16 -16.74 -12.24
C LEU A 20 9.24 -15.22 -12.37
N SER A 21 10.32 -14.60 -11.90
CA SER A 21 10.50 -13.15 -12.00
C SER A 21 10.52 -12.71 -13.47
N GLY A 22 11.25 -13.44 -14.34
CA GLY A 22 11.28 -13.19 -15.78
C GLY A 22 9.90 -13.35 -16.45
N ALA A 23 9.13 -14.38 -16.09
CA ALA A 23 7.78 -14.60 -16.62
C ALA A 23 6.78 -13.52 -16.17
N LEU A 24 6.98 -12.94 -14.99
CA LEU A 24 6.13 -11.89 -14.41
C LEU A 24 6.59 -10.46 -14.79
N GLY A 25 7.67 -10.32 -15.58
CA GLY A 25 8.19 -9.01 -15.99
C GLY A 25 8.76 -8.19 -14.84
N MET A 26 9.25 -8.83 -13.77
CA MET A 26 9.83 -8.19 -12.60
C MET A 26 11.23 -8.69 -12.31
N THR A 27 12.01 -7.90 -11.58
CA THR A 27 13.29 -8.32 -11.02
C THR A 27 13.08 -9.36 -9.91
N LEU A 28 14.13 -10.13 -9.61
CA LEU A 28 14.09 -11.08 -8.48
C LEU A 28 13.87 -10.34 -7.14
N SER A 29 14.44 -9.15 -6.97
CA SER A 29 14.26 -8.33 -5.78
C SER A 29 12.81 -7.87 -5.61
N GLU A 30 12.13 -7.47 -6.68
CA GLU A 30 10.70 -7.11 -6.64
C GLU A 30 9.80 -8.31 -6.32
N LEU A 31 10.15 -9.50 -6.84
CA LEU A 31 9.43 -10.74 -6.52
C LEU A 31 9.53 -11.07 -5.02
N VAL A 32 10.73 -10.98 -4.44
CA VAL A 32 10.96 -11.23 -3.01
C VAL A 32 10.27 -10.18 -2.15
N ALA A 33 10.44 -8.89 -2.47
CA ALA A 33 9.81 -7.80 -1.72
C ALA A 33 8.27 -7.89 -1.72
N ARG A 34 7.66 -8.38 -2.80
CA ARG A 34 6.21 -8.64 -2.84
C ARG A 34 5.79 -9.86 -2.01
N ALA A 35 6.63 -10.89 -1.96
CA ALA A 35 6.36 -12.09 -1.17
C ALA A 35 6.55 -11.86 0.34
N GLU A 36 7.50 -11.00 0.71
CA GLU A 36 7.75 -10.55 2.10
C GLU A 36 6.80 -9.43 2.52
N GLY A 37 6.23 -8.73 1.54
CA GLY A 37 5.23 -7.69 1.72
C GLY A 37 4.00 -8.24 2.43
N ASP A 38 3.47 -7.45 3.35
CA ASP A 38 2.30 -7.79 4.12
C ASP A 38 1.05 -7.69 3.24
N ASP A 39 0.65 -8.80 2.62
CA ASP A 39 -0.50 -8.90 1.72
C ASP A 39 -1.84 -8.87 2.49
N ARG A 40 -1.87 -8.19 3.65
CA ARG A 40 -3.06 -7.92 4.45
C ARG A 40 -4.02 -7.06 3.64
N ARG A 41 -4.90 -7.71 2.88
CA ARG A 41 -6.02 -7.08 2.15
C ARG A 41 -7.09 -6.49 3.08
N LEU A 42 -6.98 -6.72 4.39
CA LEU A 42 -7.87 -6.20 5.41
C LEU A 42 -7.04 -5.59 6.53
N VAL A 43 -7.28 -4.30 6.79
CA VAL A 43 -6.80 -3.60 7.99
C VAL A 43 -8.05 -3.13 8.74
N ARG A 44 -8.23 -3.62 9.97
CA ARG A 44 -9.41 -3.24 10.77
C ARG A 44 -9.27 -1.81 11.26
N ALA A 45 -10.40 -1.17 11.54
CA ALA A 45 -10.43 0.25 11.93
C ALA A 45 -9.47 0.62 13.07
N ALA A 46 -9.30 -0.27 14.07
CA ALA A 46 -8.38 -0.06 15.19
C ALA A 46 -6.89 -0.12 14.80
N ASP A 47 -6.57 -0.78 13.70
CA ASP A 47 -5.20 -0.97 13.20
C ASP A 47 -4.87 -0.01 12.04
N GLN A 48 -5.83 0.82 11.62
CA GLN A 48 -5.64 1.78 10.52
C GLN A 48 -4.76 2.95 10.97
N PRO A 49 -3.64 3.22 10.28
CA PRO A 49 -2.78 4.34 10.58
C PRO A 49 -3.55 5.66 10.54
N THR A 50 -3.39 6.46 11.58
CA THR A 50 -4.00 7.78 11.70
C THR A 50 -2.91 8.80 11.95
N TRP A 51 -2.99 9.92 11.23
CA TRP A 51 -2.16 11.09 11.43
C TRP A 51 -3.05 12.29 11.76
N THR A 52 -2.56 13.16 12.63
CA THR A 52 -3.21 14.40 13.00
C THR A 52 -2.22 15.54 12.80
N ASP A 53 -2.65 16.56 12.08
CA ASP A 53 -1.93 17.83 11.98
C ASP A 53 -1.95 18.53 13.36
N PRO A 54 -0.78 18.78 13.99
CA PRO A 54 -0.72 19.42 15.29
C PRO A 54 -1.22 20.87 15.29
N ASP A 55 -1.18 21.56 14.14
CA ASP A 55 -1.51 22.98 14.06
C ASP A 55 -3.01 23.21 13.83
N THR A 56 -3.65 22.33 13.06
CA THR A 56 -5.05 22.51 12.61
C THR A 56 -6.02 21.49 13.18
N GLY A 57 -5.52 20.39 13.76
CA GLY A 57 -6.36 19.29 14.23
C GLY A 57 -6.99 18.45 13.11
N TYR A 58 -6.69 18.76 11.84
CA TYR A 58 -7.03 17.95 10.68
C TYR A 58 -6.52 16.52 10.87
N ARG A 59 -7.41 15.53 10.80
CA ARG A 59 -7.08 14.11 10.97
C ARG A 59 -7.25 13.37 9.65
N ARG A 60 -6.25 12.57 9.29
CA ARG A 60 -6.25 11.69 8.11
C ARG A 60 -6.05 10.25 8.56
N ARG A 61 -6.98 9.35 8.19
CA ARG A 61 -6.86 7.91 8.44
C ARG A 61 -6.73 7.16 7.12
N ALA A 62 -5.72 6.29 7.02
CA ALA A 62 -5.52 5.43 5.85
C ALA A 62 -6.47 4.23 5.94
N VAL A 63 -7.49 4.20 5.07
CA VAL A 63 -8.56 3.17 5.09
C VAL A 63 -8.21 2.00 4.18
N SER A 64 -7.64 2.28 3.00
CA SER A 64 -7.15 1.23 2.11
C SER A 64 -5.87 0.58 2.66
N PRO A 65 -5.69 -0.74 2.51
CA PRO A 65 -4.45 -1.41 2.90
C PRO A 65 -3.20 -0.86 2.23
N ALA A 66 -2.08 -0.90 2.96
CA ALA A 66 -0.78 -0.43 2.47
C ALA A 66 -0.17 -1.32 1.37
N SER A 67 -0.72 -2.52 1.14
CA SER A 67 -0.25 -3.48 0.14
C SER A 67 -0.45 -3.05 -1.32
N GLY A 68 -1.04 -1.88 -1.55
CA GLY A 68 -0.92 -1.14 -2.80
C GLY A 68 -1.89 -1.60 -3.88
N GLY A 69 -2.86 -0.74 -4.17
CA GLY A 69 -3.68 -0.78 -5.38
C GLY A 69 -3.54 0.53 -6.17
N PRO A 70 -4.15 0.65 -7.35
CA PRO A 70 -4.14 1.90 -8.12
C PRO A 70 -4.94 3.03 -7.45
N LEU A 71 -5.60 2.76 -6.33
CA LEU A 71 -6.45 3.68 -5.59
C LEU A 71 -6.10 3.61 -4.09
N GLU A 72 -5.95 4.78 -3.48
CA GLU A 72 -5.84 4.97 -2.03
C GLU A 72 -7.14 5.58 -1.51
N LEU A 73 -7.68 5.03 -0.42
CA LEU A 73 -8.82 5.62 0.29
C LEU A 73 -8.37 6.15 1.63
N VAL A 74 -8.75 7.39 1.91
CA VAL A 74 -8.54 8.02 3.20
C VAL A 74 -9.83 8.63 3.73
N GLU A 75 -9.98 8.57 5.06
CA GLU A 75 -11.01 9.32 5.77
C GLU A 75 -10.38 10.58 6.34
N VAL A 76 -11.06 11.71 6.11
CA VAL A 76 -10.62 13.04 6.54
C VAL A 76 -11.65 13.61 7.50
N ASP A 77 -11.19 13.99 8.68
CA ASP A 77 -11.95 14.78 9.65
C ASP A 77 -11.29 16.17 9.74
N LEU A 78 -11.98 17.19 9.22
CA LEU A 78 -11.54 18.57 9.26
C LEU A 78 -12.41 19.32 10.29
N PRO A 79 -11.84 19.83 11.40
CA PRO A 79 -12.62 20.52 12.41
C PRO A 79 -13.35 21.75 11.86
N ALA A 80 -14.53 22.05 12.43
CA ALA A 80 -15.34 23.18 11.97
C ALA A 80 -14.57 24.50 12.01
N GLY A 81 -14.65 25.28 10.92
CA GLY A 81 -13.95 26.57 10.79
C GLY A 81 -12.45 26.47 10.49
N THR A 82 -11.93 25.26 10.27
CA THR A 82 -10.51 25.04 9.93
C THR A 82 -10.32 25.08 8.41
N GLU A 83 -9.21 25.66 7.99
CA GLU A 83 -8.78 25.69 6.59
C GLU A 83 -7.34 25.19 6.49
N VAL A 84 -7.06 24.35 5.49
CA VAL A 84 -5.71 23.85 5.21
C VAL A 84 -5.41 24.12 3.74
N SER A 85 -4.38 24.92 3.47
CA SER A 85 -3.97 25.26 2.11
C SER A 85 -2.95 24.24 1.60
N TYR A 86 -3.25 23.63 0.46
CA TYR A 86 -2.34 22.74 -0.25
C TYR A 86 -1.75 23.49 -1.45
N PRO A 87 -0.43 23.42 -1.66
CA PRO A 87 0.18 24.00 -2.85
C PRO A 87 -0.23 23.19 -4.09
N ALA A 88 -0.25 23.85 -5.26
CA ALA A 88 -0.75 23.25 -6.50
C ALA A 88 0.07 22.03 -6.96
N ASP A 89 1.36 21.98 -6.62
CA ASP A 89 2.25 20.85 -6.91
C ASP A 89 1.85 19.57 -6.16
N ALA A 90 1.16 19.67 -5.03
CA ALA A 90 0.58 18.52 -4.32
C ALA A 90 -0.42 17.74 -5.19
N TYR A 91 -1.01 18.38 -6.20
CA TYR A 91 -2.01 17.79 -7.09
C TYR A 91 -1.46 17.42 -8.48
N ALA A 92 -0.19 17.72 -8.77
CA ALA A 92 0.36 17.59 -10.13
C ALA A 92 0.37 16.15 -10.67
N PHE A 93 0.47 15.15 -9.78
CA PHE A 93 0.63 13.75 -10.14
C PHE A 93 -0.46 12.83 -9.55
N ILE A 94 -1.50 13.39 -8.94
CA ILE A 94 -2.58 12.62 -8.32
C ILE A 94 -3.92 12.93 -8.98
N HIS A 95 -4.74 11.89 -9.14
CA HIS A 95 -6.15 12.03 -9.47
C HIS A 95 -6.95 11.82 -8.19
N GLN A 96 -7.58 12.88 -7.69
CA GLN A 96 -8.32 12.84 -6.43
C GLN A 96 -9.83 12.93 -6.69
N GLN A 97 -10.59 12.16 -5.93
CA GLN A 97 -12.04 12.28 -5.81
C GLN A 97 -12.38 12.67 -4.37
N ILE A 98 -13.38 13.54 -4.19
CA ILE A 98 -13.90 14.01 -2.90
C ILE A 98 -15.36 13.58 -2.79
#